data_AF-A0A857MKP4-F1
#
_entry.id   AF-A0A857MKP4-F1
#
_cell.length_a   1.000
_cell.length_b   1.000
_cell.length_c   1.000
_cell.angle_alpha   90.00
_cell.angle_beta   90.00
_cell.angle_gamma   90.00
#
_symmetry.space_group_name_H-M   'P 1'
#
loop_
_entity.id
_entity.type
_entity.pdbx_description
1 polymer ?
#
loop_
_entity_poly.entity_id
_entity_poly.type
_entity_poly.pdbx_seq_one_letter_code
_entity_poly.pdbx_strand_id
1 'polypeptide(L)'
;MMCSSYHAKLVSIDSMTNYNILYIHSHDTGRHIEPYGFPVSTPNLANLAQQGTLFRHAFCVASSCSAARASLMTSLYPHQNGMTGLAHRGWHLTDYSKTLVAFLNDQGYHTALMGESHITPYDETEFPHQNRSRTLQPTRAVAQ
;
A
#
# COMPACT_ATOMS: atom_id res chain seq x y z
N MET A 1 -12.61 -38.09 -5.30
CA MET A 1 -12.10 -36.73 -5.57
C MET A 1 -13.13 -35.75 -4.98
N MET A 2 -13.04 -35.48 -3.67
CA MET A 2 -14.05 -34.68 -2.95
C MET A 2 -13.50 -33.26 -2.77
N CYS A 3 -14.14 -32.30 -3.42
CA CYS A 3 -13.90 -30.87 -3.21
C CYS A 3 -14.68 -30.47 -1.94
N SER A 4 -13.96 -30.18 -0.85
CA SER A 4 -14.57 -29.66 0.37
C SER A 4 -14.92 -28.19 0.17
N SER A 5 -16.20 -27.87 0.23
CA SER A 5 -16.74 -26.52 0.14
C SER A 5 -16.41 -25.74 1.42
N TYR A 6 -15.48 -24.79 1.33
CA TYR A 6 -15.23 -23.82 2.39
C TYR A 6 -16.44 -22.90 2.54
N HIS A 7 -17.18 -23.05 3.64
CA HIS A 7 -18.16 -22.04 4.07
C HIS A 7 -17.42 -20.83 4.61
N ALA A 8 -17.38 -19.74 3.84
CA ALA A 8 -17.02 -18.43 4.38
C ALA A 8 -18.09 -18.02 5.40
N LYS A 9 -17.70 -17.87 6.66
CA LYS A 9 -18.57 -17.34 7.71
C LYS A 9 -18.64 -15.84 7.50
N LEU A 10 -19.78 -15.33 7.01
CA LEU A 10 -20.05 -13.89 6.98
C LEU A 10 -20.15 -13.42 8.44
N VAL A 11 -19.19 -12.60 8.86
CA VAL A 11 -19.24 -11.90 10.14
C VAL A 11 -20.20 -10.72 9.97
N SER A 12 -21.24 -10.65 10.80
CA SER A 12 -22.07 -9.45 10.94
C SER A 12 -21.19 -8.30 11.41
N ILE A 13 -21.06 -7.25 10.61
CA ILE A 13 -20.33 -6.04 10.98
C ILE A 13 -21.31 -5.19 11.80
N ASP A 14 -21.44 -5.50 13.09
CA ASP A 14 -22.28 -4.73 14.01
C ASP A 14 -21.71 -3.32 14.17
N SER A 15 -22.39 -2.32 13.61
CA SER A 15 -22.10 -0.88 13.66
C SER A 15 -20.69 -0.47 13.17
N MET A 16 -20.62 0.35 12.11
CA MET A 16 -19.36 0.86 11.54
C MET A 16 -18.54 1.64 12.58
N THR A 17 -17.69 0.96 13.33
CA THR A 17 -16.55 1.58 13.98
C THR A 17 -15.65 2.13 12.88
N ASN A 18 -15.62 3.45 12.75
CA ASN A 18 -14.69 4.14 11.85
C ASN A 18 -13.26 3.92 12.34
N TYR A 19 -12.63 2.82 11.91
CA TYR A 19 -11.23 2.55 12.20
C TYR A 19 -10.35 3.44 11.35
N ASN A 20 -9.30 4.01 11.96
CA ASN A 20 -8.23 4.65 11.23
C ASN A 20 -7.28 3.58 10.67
N ILE A 21 -6.83 3.78 9.43
CA ILE A 21 -5.88 2.88 8.77
C ILE A 21 -4.52 3.59 8.71
N LEU A 22 -3.51 2.99 9.35
CA LEU A 22 -2.13 3.44 9.26
C LEU A 22 -1.31 2.42 8.46
N TYR A 23 -0.93 2.81 7.24
CA TYR A 23 -0.06 2.02 6.38
C TYR A 23 1.38 2.52 6.48
N ILE A 24 2.28 1.69 7.01
CA ILE A 24 3.70 1.99 7.16
C ILE A 24 4.49 1.11 6.20
N HIS A 25 5.32 1.74 5.37
CA HIS A 25 6.16 1.05 4.40
C HIS A 25 7.59 1.57 4.46
N SER A 26 8.53 0.68 4.77
CA SER A 26 9.96 1.00 4.71
C SER A 26 10.53 0.66 3.34
N HIS A 27 11.52 1.44 2.90
CA HIS A 27 12.20 1.21 1.63
C HIS A 27 13.31 0.17 1.80
N ASP A 28 13.37 -0.81 0.90
CA ASP A 28 14.42 -1.82 0.78
C ASP A 28 14.74 -2.62 2.06
N THR A 29 13.77 -2.71 2.97
CA THR A 29 13.94 -3.47 4.21
C THR A 29 13.63 -4.93 3.95
N GLY A 30 14.67 -5.77 3.99
CA GLY A 30 14.53 -7.22 4.01
C GLY A 30 14.07 -7.76 5.37
N ARG A 31 14.05 -9.09 5.51
CA ARG A 31 13.71 -9.77 6.77
C ARG A 31 14.82 -9.72 7.83
N HIS A 32 15.90 -8.96 7.62
CA HIS A 32 17.06 -8.93 8.52
C HIS A 32 16.83 -7.98 9.71
N ILE A 33 15.75 -8.20 10.47
CA ILE A 33 15.33 -7.40 11.63
C ILE A 33 14.86 -8.30 12.78
N GLU A 34 14.83 -7.78 14.01
CA GLU A 34 14.50 -8.51 15.25
C GLU A 34 13.18 -9.31 15.20
N PRO A 35 12.05 -8.79 14.68
CA PRO A 35 10.82 -9.59 14.54
C PRO A 35 10.99 -10.92 13.79
N TYR A 36 11.96 -10.99 12.88
CA TYR A 36 12.27 -12.19 12.09
C TYR A 36 13.42 -13.03 12.68
N GLY A 37 13.94 -12.68 13.86
CA GLY A 37 14.95 -13.45 14.60
C GLY A 37 16.40 -13.04 14.33
N PHE A 38 16.63 -11.87 13.72
CA PHE A 38 17.99 -11.38 13.48
C PHE A 38 18.46 -10.42 14.59
N PRO A 39 19.76 -10.37 14.91
CA PRO A 39 20.30 -9.57 16.02
C PRO A 39 20.44 -8.08 15.65
N VAL A 40 19.37 -7.48 15.12
CA VAL A 40 19.29 -6.05 14.77
C VAL A 40 18.20 -5.42 15.63
N SER A 41 18.60 -4.61 16.60
CA SER A 41 17.70 -3.98 17.57
C SER A 41 16.66 -3.11 16.88
N THR A 42 15.39 -3.52 16.95
CA THR A 42 14.24 -2.77 16.40
C THR A 42 13.06 -2.85 17.37
N PRO A 43 13.19 -2.29 18.60
CA PRO A 43 12.26 -2.55 19.70
C PRO A 43 10.81 -2.15 19.39
N ASN A 44 10.61 -1.07 18.62
CA ASN A 44 9.26 -0.64 18.21
C ASN A 44 8.61 -1.62 17.23
N LEU A 45 9.38 -2.19 16.30
CA LEU A 45 8.87 -3.20 15.37
C LEU A 45 8.65 -4.55 16.07
N ALA A 46 9.51 -4.90 17.04
CA ALA A 46 9.33 -6.07 17.87
C ALA A 46 8.04 -5.99 18.69
N ASN A 47 7.78 -4.84 19.33
CA ASN A 47 6.54 -4.60 20.07
C ASN A 47 5.31 -4.66 19.15
N LEU A 48 5.37 -4.06 17.96
CA LEU A 48 4.28 -4.13 16.98
C LEU A 48 4.00 -5.58 16.54
N ALA A 49 5.04 -6.37 16.30
CA ALA A 49 4.92 -7.78 15.91
C ALA A 49 4.32 -8.66 17.03
N GLN A 50 4.60 -8.34 18.30
CA GLN A 50 4.03 -9.05 19.45
C GLN A 50 2.55 -8.73 19.68
N GLN A 51 2.13 -7.50 19.37
CA GLN A 51 0.74 -7.03 19.53
C GLN A 51 -0.14 -7.32 18.30
N GLY A 52 0.46 -7.77 17.20
CA GLY A 52 -0.20 -7.97 15.92
C GLY A 52 0.03 -9.36 15.33
N THR A 53 -0.10 -9.44 14.01
CA THR A 53 0.19 -10.66 13.24
C THR A 53 1.44 -10.46 12.40
N LEU A 54 2.45 -11.30 12.61
CA LEU A 54 3.69 -11.32 11.83
C LEU A 54 3.60 -12.36 10.70
N PHE A 55 3.63 -11.91 9.45
CA PHE A 55 3.67 -12.79 8.29
C PHE A 55 5.10 -13.28 8.01
N ARG A 56 5.35 -14.59 8.17
CA ARG A 56 6.65 -15.21 7.87
C ARG A 56 6.92 -15.35 6.36
N HIS A 57 5.86 -15.38 5.56
CA HIS A 57 5.85 -15.61 4.12
C HIS A 57 5.07 -14.50 3.40
N ALA A 58 5.60 -13.28 3.42
CA ALA A 58 5.12 -12.15 2.63
C ALA A 58 6.13 -11.89 1.49
N PHE A 59 5.64 -11.82 0.26
CA PHE A 59 6.46 -11.64 -0.93
C PHE A 59 6.05 -10.37 -1.67
N CYS A 60 7.02 -9.61 -2.16
CA CYS A 60 6.73 -8.53 -3.08
C CYS A 60 6.36 -9.09 -4.47
N VAL A 61 5.46 -8.41 -5.16
CA VAL A 61 5.02 -8.82 -6.51
C VAL A 61 6.11 -8.56 -7.56
N ALA A 62 7.01 -7.61 -7.29
CA ALA A 62 8.15 -7.28 -8.13
C ALA A 62 9.35 -6.86 -7.28
N SER A 63 10.56 -7.00 -7.83
CA SER A 63 11.81 -6.50 -7.21
C SER A 63 12.07 -5.01 -7.44
N SER A 64 11.32 -4.38 -8.35
CA SER A 64 11.37 -2.93 -8.60
C SER A 64 10.44 -2.18 -7.65
N CYS A 65 10.91 -1.07 -7.08
CA CYS A 65 10.18 -0.29 -6.08
C CYS A 65 8.86 0.28 -6.62
N SER A 66 8.84 0.92 -7.80
CA SER A 66 7.60 1.44 -8.39
C SER A 66 6.61 0.34 -8.73
N ALA A 67 7.06 -0.76 -9.34
CA ALA A 67 6.20 -1.88 -9.71
C ALA A 67 5.60 -2.59 -8.48
N ALA A 68 6.39 -2.79 -7.42
CA ALA A 68 5.94 -3.40 -6.18
C ALA A 68 4.90 -2.51 -5.46
N ARG A 69 5.18 -1.21 -5.37
CA ARG A 69 4.26 -0.22 -4.75
C ARG A 69 2.97 -0.08 -5.54
N ALA A 70 3.05 -0.02 -6.87
CA ALA A 70 1.89 0.01 -7.75
C ALA A 70 1.01 -1.23 -7.56
N SER A 71 1.63 -2.41 -7.48
CA SER A 71 0.88 -3.66 -7.27
C SER A 71 0.20 -3.70 -5.92
N LEU A 72 0.89 -3.24 -4.88
CA LEU A 72 0.32 -3.16 -3.53
C LEU A 72 -0.83 -2.15 -3.44
N MET A 73 -0.71 -1.01 -4.12
CA MET A 73 -1.77 0.01 -4.11
C MET A 73 -2.96 -0.39 -4.98
N THR A 74 -2.78 -1.12 -6.08
CA THR A 74 -3.86 -1.43 -7.03
C THR A 74 -4.44 -2.84 -6.86
N SER A 75 -3.80 -3.70 -6.06
CA SER A 75 -4.09 -5.15 -5.99
C SER A 75 -3.96 -5.87 -7.33
N LEU A 76 -3.21 -5.30 -8.28
CA LEU A 76 -3.02 -5.82 -9.64
C LEU A 76 -1.54 -6.11 -9.89
N TYR A 77 -1.23 -7.12 -10.70
CA TYR A 77 0.15 -7.36 -11.11
C TYR A 77 0.69 -6.21 -11.98
N PRO A 78 2.02 -6.01 -12.07
CA PRO A 78 2.63 -4.93 -12.85
C PRO A 78 2.15 -4.88 -14.32
N HIS A 79 1.95 -6.04 -14.94
CA HIS A 79 1.49 -6.14 -16.32
C HIS A 79 0.00 -5.76 -16.50
N GLN A 80 -0.78 -5.74 -15.42
CA GLN A 80 -2.20 -5.35 -15.43
C GLN A 80 -2.41 -3.88 -15.06
N ASN A 81 -1.52 -3.31 -14.23
CA ASN A 81 -1.62 -1.92 -13.79
C ASN A 81 -0.75 -0.93 -14.60
N GLY A 82 0.10 -1.42 -15.50
CA GLY A 82 0.94 -0.61 -16.39
C GLY A 82 2.33 -0.28 -15.82
N MET A 83 2.55 -0.42 -14.52
CA MET A 83 3.81 -0.06 -13.86
C MET A 83 4.81 -1.23 -13.88
N THR A 84 5.32 -1.62 -15.05
CA THR A 84 6.33 -2.70 -15.14
C THR A 84 7.79 -2.24 -14.97
N GLY A 85 8.02 -0.94 -14.77
CA GLY A 85 9.34 -0.35 -14.54
C GLY A 85 9.31 0.78 -13.50
N LEU A 86 10.36 1.60 -13.52
CA LEU A 86 10.54 2.70 -12.55
C LEU A 86 9.82 3.96 -13.03
N ALA A 87 9.16 4.66 -12.10
CA ALA A 87 8.40 5.87 -12.43
C ALA A 87 9.26 6.94 -13.10
N HIS A 88 10.46 7.21 -12.57
CA HIS A 88 11.42 8.16 -13.15
C HIS A 88 12.02 7.72 -14.49
N ARG A 89 11.69 6.52 -14.98
CA ARG A 89 12.03 6.03 -16.32
C ARG A 89 10.82 6.04 -17.26
N GLY A 90 9.77 6.78 -16.92
CA GLY A 90 8.59 7.00 -17.76
C GLY A 90 7.48 5.96 -17.58
N TRP A 91 7.62 5.01 -16.66
CA TRP A 91 6.56 4.06 -16.34
C TRP A 91 5.51 4.71 -15.44
N HIS A 92 4.25 4.36 -15.63
CA HIS A 92 3.13 4.98 -14.93
C HIS A 92 1.98 3.98 -14.76
N LEU A 93 1.07 4.27 -13.84
CA LEU A 93 -0.17 3.53 -13.71
C LEU A 93 -1.09 3.83 -14.90
N THR A 94 -1.72 2.80 -15.46
CA THR A 94 -2.74 2.95 -16.51
C THR A 94 -4.03 3.56 -15.97
N ASP A 95 -4.35 3.30 -14.70
CA ASP A 95 -5.57 3.75 -14.04
C ASP A 95 -5.31 3.99 -12.55
N TYR A 96 -5.18 5.27 -12.16
CA TYR A 96 -4.91 5.66 -10.78
C TYR A 96 -6.16 5.52 -9.87
N SER A 97 -7.36 5.51 -10.45
CA SER A 97 -8.62 5.38 -9.70
C SER A 97 -8.76 4.00 -9.03
N LYS A 98 -7.98 3.01 -9.49
CA LYS A 98 -7.93 1.65 -8.92
C LYS A 98 -7.03 1.53 -7.70
N THR A 99 -6.42 2.62 -7.22
CA THR A 99 -5.59 2.58 -6.03
C THR A 99 -6.44 2.40 -4.76
N LEU A 100 -5.87 1.76 -3.74
CA LEU A 100 -6.44 1.62 -2.40
C LEU A 100 -6.80 2.99 -1.82
N VAL A 101 -5.99 4.01 -2.12
CA VAL A 101 -6.24 5.40 -1.72
C VAL A 101 -7.53 5.94 -2.35
N ALA A 102 -7.71 5.77 -3.66
CA ALA A 102 -8.94 6.18 -4.34
C ALA A 102 -10.16 5.44 -3.80
N PHE A 103 -10.06 4.12 -3.61
CA PHE A 103 -11.12 3.33 -2.98
C PHE A 103 -11.49 3.84 -1.58
N LEU A 104 -10.50 4.08 -0.70
CA LEU A 104 -10.74 4.59 0.64
C LEU A 104 -11.39 5.98 0.63
N ASN A 105 -10.95 6.86 -0.27
CA ASN A 105 -11.56 8.18 -0.47
C ASN A 105 -13.05 8.07 -0.85
N ASP A 106 -13.41 7.13 -1.74
CA ASP A 106 -14.81 6.88 -2.13
C ASP A 106 -15.65 6.32 -0.97
N GLN A 107 -15.01 5.64 -0.01
CA GLN A 107 -15.65 5.20 1.24
C GLN A 107 -15.70 6.29 2.32
N GLY A 108 -15.32 7.54 2.01
CA GLY A 108 -15.41 8.66 2.94
C GLY A 108 -14.20 8.80 3.89
N TYR A 109 -13.11 8.07 3.64
CA TYR A 109 -11.89 8.26 4.41
C TYR A 109 -11.13 9.52 3.95
N HIS A 110 -10.59 10.25 4.92
CA HIS A 110 -9.54 11.21 4.64
C HIS A 110 -8.21 10.47 4.54
N THR A 111 -7.57 10.53 3.37
CA THR A 111 -6.26 9.92 3.16
C THR A 111 -5.19 10.98 2.96
N ALA A 112 -4.01 10.72 3.54
CA ALA A 112 -2.85 11.56 3.40
C ALA A 112 -1.60 10.69 3.25
N LEU A 113 -0.66 11.14 2.43
CA LEU A 113 0.64 10.52 2.28
C LEU A 113 1.70 11.32 3.03
N MET A 114 2.54 10.61 3.78
CA MET A 114 3.79 11.13 4.33
C MET A 114 4.94 10.24 3.85
N GLY A 115 5.92 10.84 3.19
CA GLY A 115 7.08 10.13 2.66
C GLY A 115 7.02 9.98 1.14
N GLU A 116 7.38 8.80 0.65
CA GLU A 116 7.57 8.51 -0.77
C GLU A 116 6.44 7.63 -1.31
N SER A 117 5.84 8.04 -2.44
CA SER A 117 4.84 7.23 -3.16
C SER A 117 5.52 6.30 -4.16
N HIS A 118 6.41 6.86 -4.98
CA HIS A 118 7.09 6.26 -6.13
C HIS A 118 6.18 5.56 -7.15
N ILE A 119 4.91 5.98 -7.22
CA ILE A 119 3.96 5.65 -8.28
C ILE A 119 3.45 6.96 -8.88
N THR A 120 3.29 6.98 -10.20
CA THR A 120 2.85 8.16 -10.96
C THR A 120 1.59 7.82 -11.76
N PRO A 121 0.59 8.72 -11.79
CA PRO A 121 -0.53 8.61 -12.72
C PRO A 121 -0.05 8.79 -14.18
N TYR A 122 -0.86 8.36 -15.15
CA TYR A 122 -0.60 8.57 -16.58
C TYR A 122 -0.56 10.06 -16.94
N ASP A 123 -1.48 10.83 -16.38
CA ASP A 123 -1.55 12.29 -16.55
C ASP A 123 -1.06 12.98 -15.26
N GLU A 124 0.12 13.59 -15.32
CA GLU A 124 0.68 14.34 -14.19
C GLU A 124 -0.13 15.61 -13.86
N THR A 125 -0.99 16.08 -14.79
CA THR A 125 -1.81 17.29 -14.58
C THR A 125 -3.01 17.06 -13.65
N GLU A 126 -3.46 15.81 -13.50
CA GLU A 126 -4.53 15.46 -12.55
C GLU A 126 -4.04 15.47 -11.09
N PHE A 127 -2.73 15.28 -10.85
CA PHE A 127 -2.13 15.22 -9.52
C PHE A 127 -0.76 15.94 -9.45
N PRO A 128 -0.74 17.27 -9.62
CA PRO A 128 0.48 18.04 -9.94
C PRO A 128 1.54 18.11 -8.82
N HIS A 129 1.33 17.47 -7.67
CA HIS A 129 2.18 17.62 -6.49
C HIS A 129 2.79 16.32 -5.95
N GLN A 130 2.49 15.14 -6.51
CA GLN A 130 2.96 13.86 -5.95
C GLN A 130 4.47 13.59 -6.15
N ASN A 131 5.16 14.36 -7.00
CA ASN A 131 6.58 14.14 -7.36
C ASN A 131 7.60 14.96 -6.54
N ARG A 132 7.20 15.72 -5.50
CA ARG A 132 8.15 16.44 -4.61
C ARG A 132 7.81 16.26 -3.14
N SER A 133 8.72 15.58 -2.43
CA SER A 133 8.62 15.15 -1.04
C SER A 133 8.54 16.29 -0.01
N ARG A 134 7.98 15.94 1.17
CA ARG A 134 8.06 16.58 2.51
C ARG A 134 6.85 17.37 3.06
N THR A 135 5.67 17.29 2.48
CA THR A 135 4.44 17.88 3.08
C THR A 135 3.34 16.83 3.17
N LEU A 136 2.49 16.88 4.20
CA LEU A 136 1.19 16.19 4.20
C LEU A 136 0.47 16.62 2.92
N GLN A 137 0.35 15.72 1.96
CA GLN A 137 -0.44 15.99 0.77
C GLN A 137 -1.78 15.30 0.95
N PRO A 138 -2.89 16.06 1.08
CA PRO A 138 -4.19 15.47 0.93
C PRO A 138 -4.27 14.90 -0.49
N THR A 139 -4.71 13.65 -0.61
CA THR A 139 -4.83 12.95 -1.90
C THR A 139 -5.99 13.47 -2.75
N ARG A 140 -6.74 14.43 -2.22
CA ARG A 140 -7.78 15.22 -2.89
C ARG A 140 -7.47 16.70 -2.69
N ALA A 141 -7.54 17.52 -3.74
CA ALA A 141 -7.74 18.96 -3.55
C ALA A 141 -9.09 19.11 -2.83
N VAL A 142 -9.07 19.65 -1.60
CA VAL A 142 -10.31 19.98 -0.90
C VAL A 142 -10.95 21.11 -1.69
N ALA A 143 -11.88 20.76 -2.57
CA ALA A 143 -12.81 21.73 -3.12
C ALA A 143 -13.63 22.25 -1.93
N GLN A 144 -13.38 23.52 -1.57
CA GLN A 144 -14.27 24.29 -0.72
C GLN A 144 -15.56 24.59 -1.46
#